data_AF-G2QUW0-F1
#
_entry.id   AF-G2QUW0-F1
#
_cell.length_a   1.000
_cell.length_b   1.000
_cell.length_c   1.000
_cell.angle_alpha   90.00
_cell.angle_beta   90.00
_cell.angle_gamma   90.00
#
_symmetry.space_group_name_H-M   'P 1'
#
loop_
_entity.id
_entity.type
_entity.pdbx_description
1 polymer ?
#
loop_
_entity_poly.entity_id
_entity_poly.type
_entity_poly.pdbx_seq_one_letter_code
_entity_poly.pdbx_strand_id
1 'polypeptide(L)'
;LAMHLDDLPVEAVGIVLGTAGDLVSVCTDPALDYTLGTDYFLLEEYQFPPPIAAKTVLRSELTEIRRLQHHVDLVSYPPSLFPSPDNGANRYVFKYNTSSPIALWTEMQMLARLPSHPHLSLLDRLVLDEMTGSKVVGFTMRYIASDTLDKSRPPFKLKWLRQLMQTVDDLNLKHGIIHQDIADRNLLIDPTTDSIILIDFNDAYRVGLARRPGQPEGKWDERDDVKGVLVFLYEYVTRDPSLARYWLHLVEEDDYKDPAKWIKHPDVELDNDVAEFYFELMAWVRRRRAGKQIGHYTEAPQPIDWPHPPAHRVERMEYVVGRQREAGLPYLDWKRPLKAKLDPTRRLLATGRYADE
;
A
#
# COMPACT_ATOMS: atom_id res chain seq x y z
N LEU A 1 -19.09 -8.87 -16.36
CA LEU A 1 -18.22 -9.68 -15.49
C LEU A 1 -18.70 -9.69 -14.03
N ALA A 2 -18.68 -8.55 -13.32
CA ALA A 2 -19.04 -8.51 -11.88
C ALA A 2 -20.39 -9.16 -11.53
N MET A 3 -21.40 -9.03 -12.39
CA MET A 3 -22.73 -9.62 -12.20
C MET A 3 -22.76 -11.15 -12.22
N HIS A 4 -21.74 -11.81 -12.81
CA HIS A 4 -21.72 -13.26 -13.02
C HIS A 4 -20.73 -13.98 -12.11
N LEU A 5 -19.86 -13.24 -11.40
CA LEU A 5 -18.72 -13.81 -10.65
C LEU A 5 -19.16 -14.84 -9.60
N ASP A 6 -20.30 -14.63 -8.95
CA ASP A 6 -20.79 -15.52 -7.89
C ASP A 6 -21.35 -16.85 -8.44
N ASP A 7 -21.81 -16.82 -9.69
CA ASP A 7 -22.44 -17.93 -10.40
C ASP A 7 -21.43 -18.80 -11.17
N LEU A 8 -20.17 -18.36 -11.29
CA LEU A 8 -19.14 -19.15 -11.94
C LEU A 8 -18.77 -20.39 -11.11
N PRO A 9 -18.57 -21.55 -11.78
CA PRO A 9 -18.00 -22.72 -11.11
C PRO A 9 -16.57 -22.42 -10.65
N VAL A 10 -16.13 -23.12 -9.60
CA VAL A 10 -14.79 -22.90 -9.01
C VAL A 10 -13.67 -23.24 -10.01
N GLU A 11 -13.97 -24.11 -10.96
CA GLU A 11 -13.08 -24.59 -12.03
C GLU A 11 -13.12 -23.70 -13.28
N ALA A 12 -13.84 -22.58 -13.26
CA ALA A 12 -13.88 -21.67 -14.40
C ALA A 12 -12.50 -21.05 -14.66
N VAL A 13 -11.94 -21.30 -15.85
CA VAL A 13 -10.66 -20.76 -16.32
C VAL A 13 -10.84 -19.67 -17.38
N GLY A 14 -12.05 -19.52 -17.92
CA GLY A 14 -12.39 -18.50 -18.89
C GLY A 14 -13.89 -18.36 -19.06
N ILE A 15 -14.34 -17.20 -19.54
CA ILE A 15 -15.75 -16.95 -19.85
C ILE A 15 -15.88 -16.23 -21.19
N VAL A 16 -17.00 -16.48 -21.87
CA VAL A 16 -17.41 -15.71 -23.05
C VAL A 16 -18.65 -14.92 -22.66
N LEU A 17 -18.58 -13.60 -22.87
CA LEU A 17 -19.71 -12.70 -22.66
C LEU A 17 -20.30 -12.30 -24.00
N GLY A 18 -21.63 -12.26 -24.06
CA GLY A 18 -22.38 -11.71 -25.18
C GLY A 18 -22.24 -10.18 -25.25
N THR A 19 -22.75 -9.58 -26.33
CA THR A 19 -22.70 -8.12 -26.53
C THR A 19 -23.52 -7.35 -25.50
N ALA A 20 -24.54 -7.98 -24.91
CA ALA A 20 -25.32 -7.42 -23.80
C ALA A 20 -24.67 -7.67 -22.42
N GLY A 21 -23.52 -8.33 -22.38
CA GLY A 21 -22.81 -8.68 -21.15
C GLY A 21 -23.38 -9.91 -20.44
N ASP A 22 -24.30 -10.64 -21.07
CA ASP A 22 -24.81 -11.94 -20.64
C ASP A 22 -23.73 -13.02 -20.75
N LEU A 23 -23.76 -14.00 -19.84
CA LEU A 23 -22.82 -15.12 -19.84
C LEU A 23 -23.21 -16.13 -20.93
N VAL A 24 -22.39 -16.25 -21.98
CA VAL A 24 -22.65 -17.14 -23.11
C VAL A 24 -22.08 -18.53 -22.86
N SER A 25 -20.85 -18.60 -22.34
CA SER A 25 -20.22 -19.87 -21.98
C SER A 25 -19.14 -19.71 -20.92
N VAL A 26 -18.85 -20.82 -20.24
CA VAL A 26 -17.76 -20.96 -19.26
C VAL A 26 -16.82 -22.04 -19.77
N CYS A 27 -15.52 -21.76 -19.77
CA CYS A 27 -14.47 -22.71 -20.02
C CYS A 27 -13.96 -23.25 -18.69
N THR A 28 -13.85 -24.58 -18.58
CA THR A 28 -13.27 -25.28 -17.43
C THR A 28 -12.10 -26.18 -17.85
N ASP A 29 -11.62 -26.05 -19.09
CA ASP A 29 -10.50 -26.86 -19.59
C ASP A 29 -9.19 -26.39 -18.94
N PRO A 30 -8.55 -27.19 -18.06
CA PRO A 30 -7.33 -26.79 -17.39
C PRO A 30 -6.17 -26.49 -18.36
N ALA A 31 -6.20 -27.02 -19.59
CA ALA A 31 -5.19 -26.72 -20.60
C ALA A 31 -5.24 -25.26 -21.09
N LEU A 32 -6.37 -24.59 -20.86
CA LEU A 32 -6.59 -23.18 -21.15
C LEU A 32 -6.44 -22.30 -19.90
N ASP A 33 -6.00 -22.87 -18.78
CA ASP A 33 -5.69 -22.13 -17.55
C ASP A 33 -4.33 -21.44 -17.68
N TYR A 34 -4.37 -20.15 -18.05
CA TYR A 34 -3.20 -19.28 -18.09
C TYR A 34 -2.98 -18.52 -16.78
N THR A 35 -3.53 -18.99 -15.66
CA THR A 35 -3.31 -18.37 -14.35
C THR A 35 -1.82 -18.31 -14.05
N LEU A 36 -1.34 -17.09 -13.80
CA LEU A 36 0.04 -16.82 -13.44
C LEU A 36 0.21 -17.00 -11.93
N GLY A 37 1.24 -17.75 -11.56
CA GLY A 37 1.74 -17.88 -10.20
C GLY A 37 2.96 -16.99 -10.03
N THR A 38 3.15 -16.47 -8.83
CA THR A 38 4.27 -15.60 -8.49
C THR A 38 5.41 -16.40 -7.87
N ASP A 39 6.63 -16.17 -8.34
CA ASP A 39 7.86 -16.60 -7.68
C ASP A 39 8.38 -15.50 -6.73
N TYR A 40 8.10 -15.65 -5.44
CA TYR A 40 8.51 -14.70 -4.41
C TYR A 40 9.99 -14.81 -4.05
N PHE A 41 10.62 -13.67 -3.78
CA PHE A 41 12.00 -13.59 -3.29
C PHE A 41 12.16 -14.27 -1.93
N LEU A 42 13.33 -14.88 -1.72
CA LEU A 42 13.79 -15.41 -0.45
C LEU A 42 14.06 -14.28 0.53
N LEU A 43 13.87 -14.56 1.82
CA LEU A 43 14.12 -13.61 2.90
C LEU A 43 15.55 -13.06 2.85
N GLU A 44 16.56 -13.91 2.60
CA GLU A 44 17.95 -13.47 2.53
C GLU A 44 18.23 -12.49 1.37
N GLU A 45 17.46 -12.55 0.28
CA GLU A 45 17.68 -11.70 -0.90
C GLU A 45 17.40 -10.22 -0.59
N TYR A 46 16.46 -9.93 0.32
CA TYR A 46 16.13 -8.56 0.73
C TYR A 46 17.23 -7.89 1.55
N GLN A 47 18.05 -8.67 2.24
CA GLN A 47 19.12 -8.19 3.13
C GLN A 47 18.57 -7.18 4.16
N PHE A 48 17.41 -7.50 4.77
CA PHE A 48 16.80 -6.66 5.80
C PHE A 48 17.71 -6.49 7.03
N PRO A 49 17.59 -5.37 7.78
CA PRO A 49 18.24 -5.23 9.07
C PRO A 49 17.91 -6.42 10.00
N PRO A 50 18.85 -6.92 10.81
CA PRO A 50 18.63 -8.12 11.65
C PRO A 50 17.36 -8.07 12.53
N PRO A 51 16.99 -6.93 13.16
CA PRO A 51 15.76 -6.85 13.95
C PRO A 51 14.48 -7.07 13.14
N ILE A 52 14.49 -6.77 11.84
CA ILE A 52 13.36 -7.00 10.93
C ILE A 52 13.44 -8.40 10.33
N ALA A 53 14.62 -8.85 9.90
CA ALA A 53 14.81 -10.19 9.36
C ALA A 53 14.43 -11.30 10.35
N ALA A 54 14.57 -11.05 11.66
CA ALA A 54 14.15 -11.97 12.72
C ALA A 54 12.64 -11.94 13.04
N LYS A 55 11.90 -10.95 12.52
CA LYS A 55 10.46 -10.76 12.76
C LYS A 55 9.66 -11.32 11.60
N THR A 56 9.47 -12.63 11.61
CA THR A 56 8.71 -13.36 10.59
C THR A 56 7.45 -14.00 11.16
N VAL A 57 6.54 -14.39 10.27
CA VAL A 57 5.34 -15.18 10.54
C VAL A 57 4.97 -15.94 9.27
N LEU A 58 4.46 -17.17 9.38
CA LEU A 58 3.97 -17.89 8.21
C LEU A 58 2.60 -17.36 7.79
N ARG A 59 2.33 -17.34 6.48
CA ARG A 59 1.01 -17.00 5.93
C ARG A 59 -0.09 -17.89 6.52
N SER A 60 0.19 -19.17 6.72
CA SER A 60 -0.71 -20.14 7.34
C SER A 60 -1.02 -19.88 8.82
N GLU A 61 -0.22 -19.05 9.50
CA GLU A 61 -0.46 -18.69 10.90
C GLU A 61 -1.41 -17.50 11.04
N LEU A 62 -1.53 -16.68 9.98
CA LEU A 62 -2.38 -15.49 9.98
C LEU A 62 -3.85 -15.88 9.85
N THR A 63 -4.68 -15.29 10.71
CA THR A 63 -6.15 -15.39 10.59
C THR A 63 -6.66 -14.24 9.74
N GLU A 64 -7.37 -14.53 8.65
CA GLU A 64 -8.06 -13.51 7.85
C GLU A 64 -9.31 -13.06 8.62
N ILE A 65 -9.40 -11.76 8.94
CA ILE A 65 -10.55 -11.15 9.59
C ILE A 65 -11.46 -10.52 8.52
N ARG A 66 -10.87 -9.74 7.62
CA ARG A 66 -11.62 -8.97 6.62
C ARG A 66 -10.72 -8.56 5.46
N ARG A 67 -11.21 -8.70 4.23
CA ARG A 67 -10.57 -8.09 3.06
C ARG A 67 -10.83 -6.59 3.02
N LEU A 68 -9.77 -5.79 3.04
CA LEU A 68 -9.86 -4.32 3.05
C LEU A 68 -9.91 -3.79 1.62
N GLN A 69 -8.95 -4.21 0.79
CA GLN A 69 -8.80 -3.82 -0.60
C GLN A 69 -8.13 -4.97 -1.39
N HIS A 70 -7.89 -4.73 -2.68
CA HIS A 70 -7.10 -5.65 -3.50
C HIS A 70 -5.70 -5.84 -2.88
N HIS A 71 -5.34 -7.09 -2.58
CA HIS A 71 -4.10 -7.47 -1.91
C HIS A 71 -3.82 -6.84 -0.52
N VAL A 72 -4.86 -6.37 0.17
CA VAL A 72 -4.74 -5.80 1.51
C VAL A 72 -5.83 -6.38 2.39
N ASP A 73 -5.42 -7.14 3.41
CA ASP A 73 -6.31 -7.84 4.32
C ASP A 73 -6.09 -7.40 5.76
N LEU A 74 -7.16 -7.35 6.54
CA LEU A 74 -7.11 -7.24 7.98
C LEU A 74 -6.94 -8.65 8.53
N VAL A 75 -5.88 -8.86 9.31
CA VAL A 75 -5.53 -10.14 9.89
C VAL A 75 -5.28 -10.03 11.39
N SER A 76 -5.21 -11.18 12.05
CA SER A 76 -4.65 -11.28 13.40
C SER A 76 -3.64 -12.39 13.51
N TYR A 77 -2.65 -12.17 14.37
CA TYR A 77 -1.74 -13.20 14.82
C TYR A 77 -2.42 -14.20 15.74
N PRO A 78 -1.96 -15.47 15.77
CA PRO A 78 -2.44 -16.46 16.71
C PRO A 78 -2.01 -16.05 18.14
N PRO A 79 -2.95 -15.95 19.10
CA PRO A 79 -2.63 -15.53 20.47
C PRO A 79 -1.59 -16.41 21.18
N SER A 80 -1.50 -17.69 20.79
CA SER A 80 -0.54 -18.66 21.33
C SER A 80 0.90 -18.35 20.96
N LEU A 81 1.15 -17.81 19.76
CA LEU A 81 2.49 -17.44 19.31
C LEU A 81 2.81 -15.97 19.63
N PHE A 82 1.78 -15.14 19.72
CA PHE A 82 1.90 -13.70 19.92
C PHE A 82 0.91 -13.20 20.99
N PRO A 83 1.18 -13.48 22.28
CA PRO A 83 0.34 -13.03 23.37
C PRO A 83 0.29 -11.50 23.38
N SER A 84 -0.91 -10.92 23.40
CA SER A 84 -1.10 -9.49 23.57
C SER A 84 -1.84 -9.23 24.88
N PRO A 85 -1.40 -8.24 25.68
CA PRO A 85 -2.08 -7.87 26.92
C PRO A 85 -3.49 -7.34 26.68
N ASP A 86 -3.76 -6.84 25.48
CA ASP A 86 -5.07 -6.32 25.09
C ASP A 86 -5.79 -7.34 24.21
N ASN A 87 -6.82 -8.01 24.77
CA ASN A 87 -7.68 -9.02 24.12
C ASN A 87 -8.40 -8.56 22.82
N GLY A 88 -8.09 -7.36 22.30
CA GLY A 88 -8.60 -6.82 21.03
C GLY A 88 -7.58 -6.08 20.15
N ALA A 89 -6.30 -6.00 20.55
CA ALA A 89 -5.29 -5.16 19.87
C ALA A 89 -4.43 -5.90 18.81
N ASN A 90 -4.56 -7.21 18.67
CA ASN A 90 -3.77 -8.01 17.70
C ASN A 90 -4.31 -7.93 16.26
N ARG A 91 -4.66 -6.74 15.79
CA ARG A 91 -5.11 -6.52 14.42
C ARG A 91 -4.00 -5.87 13.60
N TYR A 92 -3.77 -6.45 12.44
CA TYR A 92 -2.71 -6.05 11.53
C TYR A 92 -3.25 -5.95 10.11
N VAL A 93 -2.68 -5.04 9.34
CA VAL A 93 -2.89 -4.99 7.90
C VAL A 93 -1.84 -5.89 7.27
N PHE A 94 -2.26 -6.94 6.57
CA PHE A 94 -1.41 -7.78 5.73
C PHE A 94 -1.48 -7.27 4.29
N LYS A 95 -0.35 -6.76 3.79
CA LYS A 95 -0.18 -6.32 2.40
C LYS A 95 0.68 -7.36 1.67
N TYR A 96 0.21 -7.77 0.50
CA TYR A 96 0.85 -8.79 -0.32
C TYR A 96 0.67 -8.48 -1.81
N ASN A 97 1.22 -9.30 -2.71
CA ASN A 97 0.97 -9.13 -4.15
C ASN A 97 1.10 -10.47 -4.86
N THR A 98 0.00 -10.98 -5.42
CA THR A 98 -0.05 -12.29 -6.06
C THR A 98 0.43 -12.31 -7.50
N SER A 99 0.75 -11.16 -8.07
CA SER A 99 1.10 -11.01 -9.49
C SER A 99 2.47 -10.38 -9.70
N SER A 100 2.94 -9.54 -8.79
CA SER A 100 4.19 -8.80 -8.96
C SER A 100 4.89 -8.62 -7.62
N PRO A 101 5.78 -9.54 -7.22
CA PRO A 101 6.48 -9.46 -5.94
C PRO A 101 7.44 -8.26 -5.90
N ILE A 102 7.94 -7.83 -7.06
CA ILE A 102 8.77 -6.63 -7.21
C ILE A 102 8.04 -5.35 -6.81
N ALA A 103 6.71 -5.30 -6.98
CA ALA A 103 5.92 -4.12 -6.63
C ALA A 103 5.96 -3.80 -5.13
N LEU A 104 6.19 -4.79 -4.26
CA LEU A 104 6.33 -4.58 -2.83
C LEU A 104 7.78 -4.40 -2.36
N TRP A 105 8.77 -4.61 -3.25
CA TRP A 105 10.18 -4.59 -2.87
C TRP A 105 10.56 -3.24 -2.26
N THR A 106 10.25 -2.15 -2.97
CA THR A 106 10.62 -0.79 -2.53
C THR A 106 9.96 -0.43 -1.21
N GLU A 107 8.66 -0.66 -1.09
CA GLU A 107 7.91 -0.34 0.12
C GLU A 107 8.44 -1.13 1.33
N MET A 108 8.65 -2.45 1.20
CA MET A 108 9.20 -3.26 2.29
C MET A 108 10.60 -2.80 2.68
N GLN A 109 11.48 -2.53 1.71
CA GLN A 109 12.84 -2.11 1.98
C GLN A 109 12.91 -0.77 2.72
N MET A 110 12.04 0.17 2.33
CA MET A 110 11.93 1.48 2.93
C MET A 110 11.33 1.40 4.35
N LEU A 111 10.18 0.74 4.52
CA LEU A 111 9.50 0.63 5.81
C LEU A 111 10.33 -0.17 6.84
N ALA A 112 11.14 -1.12 6.39
CA ALA A 112 12.05 -1.89 7.26
C ALA A 112 13.26 -1.07 7.75
N ARG A 113 13.60 0.04 7.10
CA ARG A 113 14.81 0.83 7.41
C ARG A 113 14.50 2.22 7.97
N LEU A 114 13.28 2.71 7.82
CA LEU A 114 12.85 3.94 8.44
C LEU A 114 12.90 3.83 9.97
N PRO A 115 13.41 4.86 10.67
CA PRO A 115 13.30 4.91 12.12
C PRO A 115 11.83 5.06 12.54
N SER A 116 11.52 4.67 13.78
CA SER A 116 10.19 4.86 14.35
C SER A 116 9.74 6.32 14.21
N HIS A 117 8.53 6.52 13.71
CA HIS A 117 7.97 7.84 13.44
C HIS A 117 6.48 7.88 13.82
N PRO A 118 6.00 8.90 14.56
CA PRO A 118 4.64 8.92 15.10
C PRO A 118 3.54 9.03 14.03
N HIS A 119 3.87 9.53 12.84
CA HIS A 119 2.93 9.74 11.73
C HIS A 119 3.12 8.77 10.57
N LEU A 120 3.90 7.69 10.77
CA LEU A 120 4.10 6.63 9.79
C LEU A 120 3.65 5.30 10.39
N SER A 121 3.03 4.46 9.57
CA SER A 121 2.83 3.05 9.92
C SER A 121 3.95 2.23 9.30
N LEU A 122 4.83 1.68 10.14
CA LEU A 122 6.00 0.91 9.72
C LEU A 122 5.70 -0.59 9.67
N LEU A 123 6.62 -1.32 9.03
CA LEU A 123 6.58 -2.77 8.94
C LEU A 123 6.71 -3.40 10.33
N ASP A 124 5.78 -4.31 10.65
CA ASP A 124 5.79 -5.10 11.88
C ASP A 124 6.50 -6.43 11.68
N ARG A 125 6.00 -7.27 10.76
CA ARG A 125 6.59 -8.58 10.42
C ARG A 125 6.57 -8.86 8.93
N LEU A 126 7.55 -9.63 8.49
CA LEU A 126 7.58 -10.23 7.16
C LEU A 126 6.74 -11.51 7.17
N VAL A 127 5.89 -11.65 6.17
CA VAL A 127 5.04 -12.85 6.01
C VAL A 127 5.73 -13.79 5.04
N LEU A 128 5.98 -15.01 5.48
CA LEU A 128 6.62 -16.04 4.69
C LEU A 128 5.60 -17.03 4.16
N ASP A 129 5.90 -17.64 3.01
CA ASP A 129 5.11 -18.75 2.50
C ASP A 129 5.20 -19.98 3.42
N GLU A 130 4.15 -20.79 3.44
CA GLU A 130 4.10 -22.00 4.25
C GLU A 130 4.82 -23.21 3.61
N MET A 131 5.20 -23.13 2.34
CA MET A 131 5.77 -24.27 1.59
C MET A 131 7.27 -24.44 1.88
N THR A 132 8.01 -23.34 1.89
CA THR A 132 9.45 -23.33 2.18
C THR A 132 9.78 -22.64 3.49
N GLY A 133 8.87 -21.80 4.00
CA GLY A 133 9.12 -20.99 5.20
C GLY A 133 10.23 -19.95 4.97
N SER A 134 10.50 -19.58 3.71
CA SER A 134 11.64 -18.72 3.37
C SER A 134 11.35 -17.69 2.30
N LYS A 135 10.29 -17.81 1.50
CA LYS A 135 9.92 -16.79 0.52
C LYS A 135 9.00 -15.76 1.16
N VAL A 136 9.29 -14.48 0.94
CA VAL A 136 8.50 -13.36 1.48
C VAL A 136 7.32 -13.10 0.57
N VAL A 137 6.11 -13.41 1.05
CA VAL A 137 4.86 -13.21 0.31
C VAL A 137 4.25 -11.82 0.53
N GLY A 138 4.72 -11.11 1.55
CA GLY A 138 4.25 -9.79 1.91
C GLY A 138 4.70 -9.42 3.31
N PHE A 139 4.01 -8.46 3.91
CA PHE A 139 4.36 -7.95 5.22
C PHE A 139 3.12 -7.44 5.95
N THR A 140 3.27 -7.27 7.25
CA THR A 140 2.22 -6.79 8.14
C THR A 140 2.58 -5.43 8.71
N MET A 141 1.56 -4.64 9.00
CA MET A 141 1.65 -3.35 9.68
C MET A 141 0.58 -3.29 10.76
N ARG A 142 0.78 -2.46 11.78
CA ARG A 142 -0.25 -2.24 12.80
C ARG A 142 -1.54 -1.72 12.14
N TYR A 143 -2.67 -2.32 12.50
CA TYR A 143 -3.96 -1.78 12.08
C TYR A 143 -4.31 -0.52 12.88
N ILE A 144 -4.62 0.55 12.15
CA ILE A 144 -5.20 1.76 12.71
C ILE A 144 -6.71 1.70 12.46
N ALA A 145 -7.49 1.80 13.53
CA ALA A 145 -8.95 1.68 13.49
C ALA A 145 -9.61 2.96 12.97
N SER A 146 -9.25 3.36 11.75
CA SER A 146 -9.80 4.49 11.02
C SER A 146 -9.96 4.12 9.56
N ASP A 147 -10.97 4.68 8.92
CA ASP A 147 -11.01 4.74 7.46
C ASP A 147 -10.06 5.83 6.95
N THR A 148 -9.73 5.74 5.67
CA THR A 148 -8.98 6.76 4.93
C THR A 148 -9.79 8.05 4.80
N LEU A 149 -9.11 9.19 4.65
CA LEU A 149 -9.77 10.50 4.64
C LEU A 149 -10.76 10.69 3.48
N ASP A 150 -10.52 10.01 2.35
CA ASP A 150 -11.44 9.98 1.19
C ASP A 150 -12.82 9.39 1.53
N LYS A 151 -12.87 8.47 2.49
CA LYS A 151 -14.08 7.76 2.94
C LYS A 151 -14.73 8.39 4.17
N SER A 152 -13.94 8.71 5.19
CA SER A 152 -14.46 9.17 6.48
C SER A 152 -14.77 10.66 6.52
N ARG A 153 -13.97 11.47 5.82
CA ARG A 153 -14.11 12.94 5.72
C ARG A 153 -14.40 13.63 7.08
N PRO A 154 -13.61 13.36 8.13
CA PRO A 154 -13.80 13.98 9.45
C PRO A 154 -13.48 15.49 9.40
N PRO A 155 -13.94 16.30 10.36
CA PRO A 155 -13.51 17.69 10.47
C PRO A 155 -11.98 17.79 10.46
N PHE A 156 -11.41 18.43 9.44
CA PHE A 156 -9.97 18.40 9.22
C PHE A 156 -9.27 19.44 10.08
N LYS A 157 -8.21 19.02 10.77
CA LYS A 157 -7.53 19.84 11.77
C LYS A 157 -6.27 20.49 11.23
N LEU A 158 -6.02 21.75 11.57
CA LEU A 158 -4.80 22.46 11.17
C LEU A 158 -3.54 21.77 11.71
N LYS A 159 -3.64 21.13 12.87
CA LYS A 159 -2.54 20.31 13.41
C LYS A 159 -2.19 19.12 12.52
N TRP A 160 -3.17 18.50 11.84
CA TRP A 160 -2.93 17.36 10.97
C TRP A 160 -2.18 17.79 9.70
N LEU A 161 -2.50 18.98 9.16
CA LEU A 161 -1.71 19.58 8.08
C LEU A 161 -0.24 19.80 8.50
N ARG A 162 -0.01 20.36 9.69
CA ARG A 162 1.35 20.58 10.23
C ARG A 162 2.11 19.27 10.40
N GLN A 163 1.46 18.24 10.94
CA GLN A 163 2.04 16.90 11.08
C GLN A 163 2.42 16.30 9.72
N LEU A 164 1.55 16.42 8.71
CA LEU A 164 1.82 15.93 7.36
C LEU A 164 3.02 16.64 6.73
N MET A 165 3.04 17.98 6.74
CA MET A 165 4.17 18.76 6.20
C MET A 165 5.50 18.41 6.89
N GLN A 166 5.49 18.25 8.21
CA GLN A 166 6.69 17.81 8.95
C GLN A 166 7.13 16.40 8.55
N THR A 167 6.18 15.50 8.33
CA THR A 167 6.47 14.10 7.95
C THR A 167 7.06 14.06 6.53
N VAL A 168 6.54 14.89 5.62
CA VAL A 168 7.11 15.06 4.27
C VAL A 168 8.52 15.63 4.35
N ASP A 169 8.77 16.64 5.18
CA ASP A 169 10.10 17.21 5.34
C ASP A 169 11.08 16.19 5.93
N ASP A 170 10.67 15.39 6.92
CA ASP A 170 11.49 14.31 7.46
C ASP A 170 11.82 13.26 6.39
N LEU A 171 10.85 12.81 5.59
CA LEU A 171 11.11 11.86 4.52
C LEU A 171 12.06 12.45 3.46
N ASN A 172 11.72 13.62 2.93
CA ASN A 172 12.41 14.23 1.80
C ASN A 172 13.81 14.74 2.19
N LEU A 173 13.90 15.49 3.29
CA LEU A 173 15.11 16.24 3.66
C LEU A 173 16.02 15.50 4.62
N LYS A 174 15.48 14.63 5.48
CA LYS A 174 16.29 13.88 6.44
C LYS A 174 16.68 12.51 5.91
N HIS A 175 15.79 11.84 5.18
CA HIS A 175 15.99 10.48 4.71
C HIS A 175 16.24 10.33 3.20
N GLY A 176 16.01 11.39 2.41
CA GLY A 176 16.20 11.36 0.96
C GLY A 176 15.18 10.48 0.23
N ILE A 177 13.97 10.37 0.77
CA ILE A 177 12.85 9.58 0.24
C ILE A 177 11.70 10.52 -0.15
N ILE A 178 11.12 10.28 -1.32
CA ILE A 178 9.87 10.93 -1.77
C ILE A 178 8.79 9.86 -1.88
N HIS A 179 7.59 10.16 -1.37
CA HIS A 179 6.44 9.25 -1.38
C HIS A 179 5.76 9.15 -2.75
N GLN A 180 5.67 10.26 -3.48
CA GLN A 180 5.07 10.37 -4.83
C GLN A 180 3.55 10.14 -4.93
N ASP A 181 2.85 9.89 -3.83
CA ASP A 181 1.40 9.65 -3.87
C ASP A 181 0.69 10.18 -2.62
N ILE A 182 1.02 11.41 -2.23
CA ILE A 182 0.30 12.08 -1.13
C ILE A 182 -1.09 12.48 -1.62
N ALA A 183 -2.10 11.81 -1.07
CA ALA A 183 -3.51 12.02 -1.34
C ALA A 183 -4.37 11.55 -0.14
N ASP A 184 -5.63 11.98 -0.08
CA ASP A 184 -6.56 11.67 1.01
C ASP A 184 -6.77 10.15 1.24
N ARG A 185 -6.77 9.35 0.17
CA ARG A 185 -6.82 7.88 0.20
C ARG A 185 -5.63 7.21 0.92
N ASN A 186 -4.52 7.94 1.07
CA ASN A 186 -3.28 7.46 1.70
C ASN A 186 -3.04 8.09 3.08
N LEU A 187 -4.08 8.71 3.65
CA LEU A 187 -4.05 9.37 4.95
C LEU A 187 -5.11 8.78 5.88
N LEU A 188 -4.70 8.44 7.10
CA LEU A 188 -5.54 7.98 8.19
C LEU A 188 -5.45 8.95 9.37
N ILE A 189 -6.45 8.96 10.25
CA ILE A 189 -6.35 9.59 11.56
C ILE A 189 -6.27 8.48 12.60
N ASP A 190 -5.19 8.42 13.38
CA ASP A 190 -5.16 7.51 14.53
C ASP A 190 -6.09 8.05 15.63
N PRO A 191 -7.19 7.35 15.95
CA PRO A 191 -8.14 7.82 16.96
C PRO A 191 -7.54 7.84 18.38
N THR A 192 -6.46 7.11 18.62
CA THR A 192 -5.79 7.02 19.93
C THR A 192 -4.97 8.27 20.21
N THR A 193 -4.24 8.74 19.19
CA THR A 193 -3.27 9.83 19.30
C THR A 193 -3.76 11.13 18.64
N ASP A 194 -4.93 11.09 18.01
CA ASP A 194 -5.53 12.20 17.24
C ASP A 194 -4.51 12.81 16.26
N SER A 195 -3.80 11.95 15.54
CA SER A 195 -2.67 12.29 14.66
C SER A 195 -2.86 11.73 13.27
N ILE A 196 -2.39 12.47 12.27
CA ILE A 196 -2.39 12.00 10.88
C ILE A 196 -1.34 10.91 10.70
N ILE A 197 -1.67 9.86 9.95
CA ILE A 197 -0.75 8.79 9.57
C ILE A 197 -0.72 8.70 8.05
N LEU A 198 0.49 8.76 7.48
CA LEU A 198 0.76 8.51 6.08
C LEU A 198 1.01 7.02 5.84
N ILE A 199 0.38 6.46 4.82
CA ILE A 199 0.45 5.04 4.43
C ILE A 199 0.65 4.91 2.91
N ASP A 200 0.89 3.66 2.46
CA ASP A 200 1.00 3.26 1.05
C ASP A 200 2.20 3.85 0.29
N PHE A 201 3.37 3.29 0.57
CA PHE A 201 4.64 3.71 -0.01
C PHE A 201 5.03 2.90 -1.26
N ASN A 202 4.04 2.32 -1.96
CA ASN A 202 4.26 1.55 -3.19
C ASN A 202 5.04 2.35 -4.25
N ASP A 203 4.74 3.64 -4.38
CA ASP A 203 5.39 4.56 -5.33
C ASP A 203 6.58 5.31 -4.72
N ALA A 204 6.97 5.02 -3.48
CA ALA A 204 8.08 5.73 -2.84
C ALA A 204 9.39 5.45 -3.58
N TYR A 205 10.32 6.41 -3.55
CA TYR A 205 11.62 6.23 -4.19
C TYR A 205 12.72 7.05 -3.51
N ARG A 206 13.97 6.60 -3.68
CA ARG A 206 15.16 7.36 -3.27
C ARG A 206 15.46 8.49 -4.25
N VAL A 207 15.58 9.70 -3.73
CA VAL A 207 15.86 10.92 -4.51
C VAL A 207 17.11 10.73 -5.39
N GLY A 208 17.04 11.19 -6.64
CA GLY A 208 18.15 11.13 -7.59
C GLY A 208 18.31 9.79 -8.33
N LEU A 209 17.50 8.76 -8.02
CA LEU A 209 17.48 7.53 -8.79
C LEU A 209 16.54 7.65 -10.01
N ALA A 210 17.12 7.49 -11.20
CA ALA A 210 16.36 7.42 -12.45
C ALA A 210 15.59 6.10 -12.54
N ARG A 211 14.35 6.18 -13.01
CA ARG A 211 13.56 4.98 -13.33
C ARG A 211 14.24 4.22 -14.47
N ARG A 212 14.45 2.92 -14.29
CA ARG A 212 14.96 2.03 -15.35
C ARG A 212 13.98 0.87 -15.56
N PRO A 213 13.86 0.33 -16.79
CA PRO A 213 13.10 -0.89 -17.02
C PRO A 213 13.56 -2.01 -16.08
N GLY A 214 12.61 -2.67 -15.40
CA GLY A 214 12.90 -3.75 -14.45
C GLY A 214 13.35 -3.31 -13.05
N GLN A 215 13.34 -2.00 -12.73
CA GLN A 215 13.59 -1.50 -11.38
C GLN A 215 12.27 -1.25 -10.62
N PRO A 216 12.19 -1.60 -9.32
CA PRO A 216 10.98 -1.44 -8.51
C PRO A 216 10.74 0.00 -8.06
N GLU A 217 11.72 0.89 -8.21
CA GLU A 217 11.63 2.29 -7.81
C GLU A 217 12.07 3.20 -8.96
N GLY A 218 11.60 4.44 -8.89
CA GLY A 218 12.06 5.50 -9.76
C GLY A 218 11.12 6.69 -9.69
N LYS A 219 11.66 7.86 -10.02
CA LYS A 219 10.85 9.07 -10.11
C LYS A 219 9.79 8.91 -11.20
N TRP A 220 8.54 9.12 -10.84
CA TRP A 220 7.44 9.42 -11.73
C TRP A 220 7.50 10.92 -12.04
N ASP A 221 8.17 11.30 -13.13
CA ASP A 221 8.28 12.66 -13.70
C ASP A 221 7.99 13.83 -12.71
N GLU A 222 6.82 14.45 -12.83
CA GLU A 222 6.41 15.66 -12.09
C GLU A 222 5.79 15.39 -10.71
N ARG A 223 5.83 14.14 -10.21
CA ARG A 223 5.34 13.82 -8.87
C ARG A 223 6.34 14.33 -7.83
N ASP A 224 5.83 15.14 -6.93
CA ASP A 224 6.55 15.74 -5.81
C ASP A 224 5.64 15.81 -4.60
N ASP A 225 6.18 15.52 -3.42
CA ASP A 225 5.39 15.44 -2.18
C ASP A 225 4.86 16.82 -1.77
N VAL A 226 5.61 17.90 -2.03
CA VAL A 226 5.15 19.28 -1.76
C VAL A 226 3.92 19.63 -2.60
N LYS A 227 3.97 19.27 -3.89
CA LYS A 227 2.83 19.39 -4.81
C LYS A 227 1.67 18.50 -4.33
N GLY A 228 1.97 17.28 -3.90
CA GLY A 228 0.99 16.34 -3.34
C GLY A 228 0.20 16.93 -2.17
N VAL A 229 0.87 17.48 -1.16
CA VAL A 229 0.22 18.12 0.00
C VAL A 229 -0.63 19.32 -0.43
N LEU A 230 -0.13 20.14 -1.36
CA LEU A 230 -0.86 21.31 -1.87
C LEU A 230 -2.17 20.91 -2.56
N VAL A 231 -2.09 19.98 -3.51
CA VAL A 231 -3.26 19.53 -4.28
C VAL A 231 -4.23 18.78 -3.38
N PHE A 232 -3.74 17.92 -2.49
CA PHE A 232 -4.58 17.24 -1.49
C PHE A 232 -5.40 18.23 -0.66
N LEU A 233 -4.74 19.23 -0.07
CA LEU A 233 -5.46 20.16 0.82
C LEU A 233 -6.46 21.01 0.03
N TYR A 234 -6.09 21.44 -1.17
CA TYR A 234 -7.00 22.15 -2.07
C TYR A 234 -8.24 21.29 -2.39
N GLU A 235 -8.05 20.04 -2.83
CA GLU A 235 -9.14 19.10 -3.12
C GLU A 235 -10.01 18.87 -1.88
N TYR A 236 -9.38 18.69 -0.72
CA TYR A 236 -10.08 18.44 0.53
C TYR A 236 -11.01 19.60 0.90
N VAL A 237 -10.50 20.84 0.82
CA VAL A 237 -11.23 22.07 1.18
C VAL A 237 -12.33 22.42 0.18
N THR A 238 -12.02 22.34 -1.11
CA THR A 238 -12.91 22.83 -2.19
C THR A 238 -13.87 21.76 -2.68
N ARG A 239 -13.56 20.48 -2.47
CA ARG A 239 -14.23 19.33 -3.10
C ARG A 239 -14.36 19.48 -4.61
N ASP A 240 -13.36 20.11 -5.25
CA ASP A 240 -13.36 20.36 -6.69
C ASP A 240 -13.56 19.03 -7.47
N PRO A 241 -14.69 18.85 -8.16
CA PRO A 241 -14.99 17.59 -8.83
C PRO A 241 -14.06 17.30 -10.00
N SER A 242 -13.35 18.31 -10.54
CA SER A 242 -12.34 18.11 -11.58
C SER A 242 -11.12 17.33 -11.08
N LEU A 243 -10.93 17.27 -9.76
CA LEU A 243 -9.84 16.54 -9.10
C LEU A 243 -10.25 15.14 -8.63
N ALA A 244 -11.48 14.70 -8.89
CA ALA A 244 -11.91 13.37 -8.50
C ALA A 244 -11.02 12.30 -9.15
N ARG A 245 -10.12 11.70 -8.36
CA ARG A 245 -9.10 10.74 -8.81
C ARG A 245 -8.07 11.34 -9.79
N TYR A 246 -7.61 12.55 -9.49
CA TYR A 246 -6.52 13.17 -10.24
C TYR A 246 -5.25 12.32 -10.19
N TRP A 247 -4.44 12.43 -11.24
CA TRP A 247 -3.08 11.93 -11.24
C TRP A 247 -2.15 13.09 -10.98
N LEU A 248 -1.30 13.01 -9.94
CA LEU A 248 -0.47 14.12 -9.49
C LEU A 248 0.47 14.68 -10.59
N HIS A 249 0.82 13.87 -11.59
CA HIS A 249 1.66 14.26 -12.73
C HIS A 249 0.90 14.95 -13.87
N LEU A 250 -0.43 15.11 -13.77
CA LEU A 250 -1.27 15.73 -14.79
C LEU A 250 -1.79 17.12 -14.39
N VAL A 251 -1.46 17.59 -13.20
CA VAL A 251 -1.94 18.86 -12.65
C VAL A 251 -0.78 19.82 -12.47
N GLU A 252 -0.97 21.12 -12.64
CA GLU A 252 0.10 22.10 -12.45
C GLU A 252 0.06 22.69 -11.04
N GLU A 253 1.21 22.78 -10.37
CA GLU A 253 1.26 23.29 -8.98
C GLU A 253 0.73 24.73 -8.87
N ASP A 254 0.98 25.57 -9.88
CA ASP A 254 0.61 26.98 -9.88
C ASP A 254 -0.90 27.21 -9.92
N ASP A 255 -1.68 26.24 -10.43
CA ASP A 255 -3.14 26.35 -10.51
C ASP A 255 -3.82 26.46 -9.15
N TYR A 256 -3.14 25.98 -8.10
CA TYR A 256 -3.66 25.86 -6.73
C TYR A 256 -3.13 26.94 -5.78
N LYS A 257 -2.31 27.88 -6.26
CA LYS A 257 -1.70 28.94 -5.45
C LYS A 257 -2.52 30.22 -5.36
N ASP A 258 -3.60 30.34 -6.13
CA ASP A 258 -4.46 31.52 -6.10
C ASP A 258 -5.43 31.45 -4.90
N PRO A 259 -5.30 32.33 -3.89
CA PRO A 259 -6.19 32.30 -2.71
C PRO A 259 -7.66 32.49 -3.07
N ALA A 260 -7.99 33.14 -4.19
CA ALA A 260 -9.37 33.35 -4.61
C ALA A 260 -10.08 32.03 -5.01
N LYS A 261 -9.32 30.98 -5.33
CA LYS A 261 -9.87 29.65 -5.65
C LYS A 261 -10.13 28.78 -4.43
N TRP A 262 -9.64 29.15 -3.24
CA TRP A 262 -9.80 28.39 -1.99
C TRP A 262 -11.17 28.62 -1.35
N ILE A 263 -12.22 28.27 -2.07
CA ILE A 263 -13.61 28.39 -1.61
C ILE A 263 -13.99 27.11 -0.88
N LYS A 264 -14.30 27.21 0.42
CA LYS A 264 -14.72 26.05 1.21
C LYS A 264 -16.00 25.45 0.66
N HIS A 265 -16.02 24.15 0.41
CA HIS A 265 -17.25 23.44 0.13
C HIS A 265 -18.19 23.45 1.36
N PRO A 266 -19.52 23.55 1.19
CA PRO A 266 -20.47 23.57 2.30
C PRO A 266 -20.34 22.35 3.25
N ASP A 267 -20.09 21.17 2.68
CA ASP A 267 -19.96 19.92 3.44
C ASP A 267 -18.57 19.70 4.06
N VAL A 268 -17.68 20.70 4.02
CA VAL A 268 -16.35 20.61 4.62
C VAL A 268 -16.32 21.32 5.97
N GLU A 269 -16.01 20.54 6.99
CA GLU A 269 -15.73 21.00 8.34
C GLU A 269 -14.23 21.11 8.57
N LEU A 270 -13.81 22.25 9.13
CA LEU A 270 -12.43 22.56 9.48
C LEU A 270 -12.41 23.10 10.92
N ASP A 271 -11.34 22.84 11.66
CA ASP A 271 -11.18 23.39 13.02
C ASP A 271 -10.70 24.84 13.06
N ASN A 272 -10.32 25.41 11.91
CA ASN A 272 -9.87 26.78 11.72
C ASN A 272 -10.36 27.33 10.36
N ASP A 273 -10.21 28.64 10.14
CA ASP A 273 -10.57 29.28 8.88
C ASP A 273 -9.71 28.78 7.71
N VAL A 274 -10.29 28.70 6.50
CA VAL A 274 -9.56 28.31 5.28
C VAL A 274 -8.30 29.16 5.07
N ALA A 275 -8.36 30.44 5.42
CA ALA A 275 -7.23 31.34 5.33
C ALA A 275 -6.02 30.85 6.14
N GLU A 276 -6.24 30.30 7.34
CA GLU A 276 -5.14 29.79 8.18
C GLU A 276 -4.46 28.58 7.55
N PHE A 277 -5.26 27.62 7.06
CA PHE A 277 -4.76 26.47 6.31
C PHE A 277 -3.95 26.90 5.08
N TYR A 278 -4.50 27.82 4.29
CA TYR A 278 -3.87 28.33 3.08
C TYR A 278 -2.54 29.03 3.40
N PHE A 279 -2.51 29.96 4.36
CA PHE A 279 -1.29 30.70 4.68
C PHE A 279 -0.21 29.82 5.29
N GLU A 280 -0.57 28.88 6.17
CA GLU A 280 0.36 27.92 6.75
C GLU A 280 1.01 27.05 5.64
N LEU A 281 0.18 26.48 4.76
CA LEU A 281 0.62 25.66 3.64
C LEU A 281 1.50 26.46 2.67
N MET A 282 1.05 27.64 2.24
CA MET A 282 1.79 28.44 1.26
C MET A 282 3.10 28.98 1.83
N ALA A 283 3.18 29.26 3.13
CA ALA A 283 4.43 29.58 3.78
C ALA A 283 5.40 28.39 3.73
N TRP A 284 4.92 27.17 3.98
CA TRP A 284 5.71 25.95 3.84
C TRP A 284 6.15 25.70 2.38
N VAL A 285 5.25 25.76 1.41
CA VAL A 285 5.57 25.60 -0.03
C VAL A 285 6.66 26.59 -0.45
N ARG A 286 6.53 27.88 -0.12
CA ARG A 286 7.55 28.90 -0.46
C ARG A 286 8.91 28.58 0.17
N ARG A 287 8.93 28.19 1.46
CA ARG A 287 10.17 27.77 2.13
C ARG A 287 10.78 26.56 1.44
N ARG A 288 9.97 25.56 1.07
CA ARG A 288 10.45 24.36 0.39
C ARG A 288 10.97 24.66 -1.00
N ARG A 289 10.36 25.57 -1.77
CA ARG A 289 10.85 25.94 -3.11
C ARG A 289 12.10 26.84 -3.07
N ALA A 290 12.24 27.68 -2.04
CA ALA A 290 13.42 28.55 -1.86
C ALA A 290 14.60 27.87 -1.16
N GLY A 291 14.34 26.82 -0.37
CA GLY A 291 15.34 26.10 0.41
C GLY A 291 16.19 25.14 -0.41
N LYS A 292 17.20 24.55 0.26
CA LYS A 292 18.06 23.52 -0.34
C LYS A 292 17.22 22.33 -0.81
N GLN A 293 17.30 22.04 -2.09
CA GLN A 293 16.81 20.77 -2.63
C GLN A 293 17.90 19.72 -2.51
N ILE A 294 17.48 18.50 -2.19
CA ILE A 294 18.35 17.33 -2.25
C ILE A 294 18.33 16.83 -3.70
N GLY A 295 19.50 16.77 -4.34
CA GLY A 295 19.63 16.26 -5.71
C GLY A 295 19.76 14.74 -5.77
N HIS A 296 20.28 14.15 -4.69
CA HIS A 296 20.48 12.71 -4.55
C HIS A 296 20.32 12.31 -3.08
N TYR A 297 19.71 11.15 -2.81
CA TYR A 297 19.34 10.73 -1.45
C TYR A 297 20.53 10.74 -0.47
N THR A 298 21.75 10.49 -0.94
CA THR A 298 22.99 10.52 -0.13
C THR A 298 23.36 11.89 0.40
N GLU A 299 22.77 12.98 -0.11
CA GLU A 299 22.98 14.33 0.43
C GLU A 299 22.13 14.59 1.69
N ALA A 300 21.16 13.70 1.98
CA ALA A 300 20.38 13.75 3.20
C ALA A 300 21.27 13.45 4.42
N PRO A 301 20.99 14.03 5.60
CA PRO A 301 21.78 13.82 6.81
C PRO A 301 21.66 12.39 7.36
N GLN A 302 20.56 11.68 7.09
CA GLN A 302 20.32 10.30 7.52
C GLN A 302 19.78 9.48 6.33
N PRO A 303 20.59 9.32 5.27
CA PRO A 303 20.13 8.72 4.02
C PRO A 303 19.76 7.26 4.26
N ILE A 304 18.67 6.81 3.64
CA ILE A 304 18.25 5.41 3.69
C ILE A 304 18.59 4.75 2.36
N ASP A 305 19.34 3.65 2.45
CA ASP A 305 19.81 2.88 1.30
C ASP A 305 19.35 1.42 1.39
N TRP A 306 19.12 0.78 0.25
CA TRP A 306 18.73 -0.62 0.14
C TRP A 306 19.14 -1.27 -1.18
N PRO A 307 19.36 -2.60 -1.21
CA PRO A 307 19.72 -3.29 -2.43
C PRO A 307 18.57 -3.32 -3.44
N HIS A 308 18.93 -3.34 -4.72
CA HIS A 308 18.01 -3.66 -5.81
C HIS A 308 17.61 -5.15 -5.78
N PRO A 309 16.45 -5.49 -6.36
CA PRO A 309 16.07 -6.89 -6.51
C PRO A 309 17.12 -7.66 -7.34
N PRO A 310 17.40 -8.93 -7.03
CA PRO A 310 18.29 -9.74 -7.85
C PRO A 310 17.81 -9.84 -9.31
N ALA A 311 18.63 -9.39 -10.27
CA ALA A 311 18.26 -9.27 -11.68
C ALA A 311 17.71 -10.57 -12.29
N HIS A 312 18.31 -11.70 -11.94
CA HIS A 312 17.91 -13.02 -12.43
C HIS A 312 16.49 -13.44 -12.01
N ARG A 313 15.93 -12.85 -10.95
CA ARG A 313 14.55 -13.10 -10.51
C ARG A 313 13.55 -12.18 -11.22
N VAL A 314 13.96 -10.97 -11.60
CA VAL A 314 13.10 -10.02 -12.34
C VAL A 314 12.62 -10.62 -13.66
N GLU A 315 13.45 -11.42 -14.32
CA GLU A 315 13.11 -12.09 -15.58
C GLU A 315 12.22 -13.33 -15.41
N ARG A 316 12.01 -13.84 -14.19
CA ARG A 316 11.31 -15.11 -13.88
C ARG A 316 10.21 -14.98 -12.84
N MET A 317 9.58 -13.80 -12.73
CA MET A 317 8.61 -13.52 -11.65
C MET A 317 7.31 -14.30 -11.75
N GLU A 318 6.96 -14.72 -12.96
CA GLU A 318 5.69 -15.35 -13.24
C GLU A 318 5.92 -16.71 -13.92
N TYR A 319 5.10 -17.68 -13.53
CA TYR A 319 4.99 -18.96 -14.20
C TYR A 319 3.52 -19.32 -14.38
N VAL A 320 3.20 -20.15 -15.37
CA VAL A 320 1.82 -20.66 -15.50
C VAL A 320 1.63 -21.75 -14.46
N VAL A 321 0.65 -21.57 -13.56
CA VAL A 321 0.38 -22.50 -12.46
C VAL A 321 0.07 -23.90 -12.98
N GLY A 322 -0.73 -24.00 -14.05
CA GLY A 322 -1.04 -25.27 -14.71
C GLY A 322 0.22 -26.06 -15.10
N ARG A 323 1.24 -25.38 -15.65
CA ARG A 323 2.50 -26.03 -16.05
C ARG A 323 3.32 -26.55 -14.87
N GLN A 324 3.36 -25.81 -13.75
CA GLN A 324 4.03 -26.31 -12.53
C GLN A 324 3.30 -27.54 -11.99
N ARG A 325 1.96 -27.50 -11.99
CA ARG A 325 1.12 -28.61 -11.53
C ARG A 325 1.35 -29.87 -12.37
N GLU A 326 1.35 -29.76 -13.70
CA GLU A 326 1.64 -30.88 -14.62
C GLU A 326 3.04 -31.46 -14.42
N ALA A 327 4.02 -30.60 -14.15
CA ALA A 327 5.40 -31.01 -13.89
C ALA A 327 5.64 -31.57 -12.48
N GLY A 328 4.62 -31.57 -11.61
CA GLY A 328 4.76 -31.96 -10.19
C GLY A 328 5.66 -31.02 -9.39
N LEU A 329 5.84 -29.79 -9.85
CA LEU A 329 6.69 -28.79 -9.21
C LEU A 329 5.90 -28.00 -8.17
N PRO A 330 6.54 -27.58 -7.06
CA PRO A 330 5.86 -26.84 -6.00
C PRO A 330 5.42 -25.47 -6.50
N TYR A 331 4.18 -25.10 -6.19
CA TYR A 331 3.62 -23.77 -6.45
C TYR A 331 2.88 -23.28 -5.21
N LEU A 332 2.86 -21.95 -5.03
CA LEU A 332 2.10 -21.35 -3.95
C LEU A 332 0.67 -21.08 -4.43
N ASP A 333 -0.28 -21.78 -3.82
CA ASP A 333 -1.69 -21.60 -4.12
C ASP A 333 -2.25 -20.37 -3.37
N TRP A 334 -2.85 -19.44 -4.10
CA TRP A 334 -3.55 -18.28 -3.55
C TRP A 334 -5.05 -18.53 -3.59
N LYS A 335 -5.50 -19.54 -2.84
CA LYS A 335 -6.94 -19.77 -2.68
C LYS A 335 -7.55 -18.53 -2.05
N ARG A 336 -8.55 -17.97 -2.70
CA ARG A 336 -9.28 -16.81 -2.19
C ARG A 336 -10.78 -17.02 -2.35
N PRO A 337 -11.40 -17.87 -1.51
CA PRO A 337 -12.82 -18.20 -1.65
C PRO A 337 -13.68 -16.94 -1.66
N LEU A 338 -14.77 -16.96 -2.42
CA LEU A 338 -15.70 -15.84 -2.48
C LEU A 338 -16.23 -15.52 -1.08
N LYS A 339 -16.26 -14.23 -0.72
CA LYS A 339 -16.68 -13.79 0.62
C LYS A 339 -18.08 -14.29 0.97
N ALA A 340 -18.99 -14.34 0.00
CA ALA A 340 -20.36 -14.84 0.17
C ALA A 340 -20.43 -16.35 0.48
N LYS A 341 -19.38 -17.11 0.17
CA LYS A 341 -19.29 -18.57 0.39
C LYS A 341 -18.50 -18.93 1.65
N LEU A 342 -18.05 -17.94 2.42
CA LEU A 342 -17.33 -18.18 3.66
C LEU A 342 -18.31 -18.46 4.81
N ASP A 343 -18.08 -19.56 5.50
CA ASP A 343 -18.62 -19.81 6.84
C ASP A 343 -18.01 -18.81 7.85
N PRO A 344 -18.81 -17.89 8.42
CA PRO A 344 -18.33 -16.89 9.37
C PRO A 344 -18.04 -17.47 10.77
N THR A 345 -18.45 -18.71 11.04
CA THR A 345 -18.22 -19.38 12.33
C THR A 345 -16.86 -20.08 12.39
N ARG A 346 -16.26 -20.34 11.23
CA ARG A 346 -14.97 -21.01 11.09
C ARG A 346 -13.84 -20.00 10.93
N ARG A 347 -12.68 -20.33 11.50
CA ARG A 347 -11.48 -19.51 11.42
C ARG A 347 -10.83 -19.66 10.04
N LEU A 348 -10.93 -18.62 9.21
CA LEU A 348 -10.25 -18.55 7.92
C LEU A 348 -8.79 -18.11 8.09
N LEU A 349 -7.87 -18.80 7.46
CA LEU A 349 -6.45 -18.43 7.41
C LEU A 349 -6.16 -17.57 6.18
N ALA A 350 -5.07 -16.80 6.19
CA ALA A 350 -4.66 -15.99 5.03
C ALA A 350 -4.23 -16.82 3.80
N THR A 351 -4.16 -18.15 3.95
CA THR A 351 -4.01 -19.10 2.83
C THR A 351 -5.32 -19.37 2.09
N GLY A 352 -6.44 -18.84 2.60
CA GLY A 352 -7.79 -19.09 2.09
C GLY A 352 -8.39 -20.44 2.50
N ARG A 353 -7.72 -21.19 3.38
CA ARG A 353 -8.23 -22.43 3.98
C ARG A 353 -8.76 -22.16 5.37
N TYR A 354 -9.66 -23.01 5.83
CA TYR A 354 -10.05 -22.98 7.23
C TYR A 354 -9.01 -23.69 8.10
N ALA A 355 -8.88 -23.25 9.35
CA ALA A 355 -7.87 -23.79 10.28
C ALA A 355 -8.11 -25.25 10.71
N ASP A 356 -9.29 -25.79 10.43
CA ASP A 356 -9.73 -27.16 10.73
C ASP A 356 -9.69 -28.09 9.50
N GLU A 357 -9.20 -27.60 8.35
CA GLU A 357 -8.87 -28.38 7.15
C GLU A 357 -7.42 -28.82 7.14
#